data_AF-U9W4U3-F1
#
_entry.id   AF-U9W4U3-F1
#
_cell.length_a   1.000
_cell.length_b   1.000
_cell.length_c   1.000
_cell.angle_alpha   90.00
_cell.angle_beta   90.00
_cell.angle_gamma   90.00
#
_symmetry.space_group_name_H-M   'P 1'
#
loop_
_entity.id
_entity.type
_entity.pdbx_description
1 polymer ?
#
loop_
_entity_poly.entity_id
_entity_poly.type
_entity_poly.pdbx_seq_one_letter_code
_entity_poly.pdbx_strand_id
1 'polypeptide(L)'
;MIIPRNSLEALKFGQWFKLICGASYQDVSKVRNLSLVYSLAGADCIDVAADLAVVRAAVEGIAISQTIAPAFCGQRPWLMVSFNDGADPHFRKAWFDIQSCPTDCSRPCERICPADAILPVSPSLSIGLSQVAVPGVLTERCYGCGRCVPVCPYGLLKEHAFTVAAGDVLPTLMPYIDAIEIHTQVGRQNEFEHLWHQLAAYIPHLKLVAISCPDSDIQSNAIVDYLTQLYQLMEPKPSQLLWQTDGRPMSGDIGKGTTRATIRLAEKVLNARLPGYVQLAGGTNDYTVAKLRSLDLLSPPPSTSGQEQTETPSIHGIAYGSYARRLVNVGDSPLEKRPEQLWQQVQLAHALVSQIKPNELRKYQISQFLKQSHCSAQTSATAIPP
;
A
#
# COMPACT_ATOMS: atom_id res chain seq x y z
N MET A 1 18.64 19.98 0.91
CA MET A 1 17.46 19.26 0.40
C MET A 1 16.22 19.93 0.94
N ILE A 2 15.27 20.29 0.08
CA ILE A 2 14.00 20.92 0.51
C ILE A 2 13.14 19.84 1.16
N ILE A 3 12.54 20.15 2.31
CA ILE A 3 11.60 19.26 3.01
C ILE A 3 10.19 19.60 2.49
N PRO A 4 9.45 18.66 1.88
CA PRO A 4 8.10 18.92 1.40
C PRO A 4 7.16 19.30 2.54
N ARG A 5 6.35 20.33 2.32
CA ARG A 5 5.36 20.81 3.28
C ARG A 5 4.09 19.97 3.29
N ASN A 6 3.77 19.32 2.17
CA ASN A 6 2.59 18.49 1.98
C ASN A 6 2.84 17.40 0.92
N SER A 7 1.88 16.49 0.74
CA SER A 7 1.98 15.38 -0.20
C SER A 7 2.13 15.81 -1.66
N LEU A 8 1.54 16.94 -2.08
CA LEU A 8 1.68 17.43 -3.46
C LEU A 8 3.11 17.92 -3.74
N GLU A 9 3.72 18.64 -2.80
CA GLU A 9 5.14 19.01 -2.91
C GLU A 9 6.04 17.78 -2.93
N ALA A 10 5.75 16.76 -2.10
CA ALA A 10 6.53 15.53 -2.09
C ALA A 10 6.47 14.83 -3.46
N LEU A 11 5.30 14.81 -4.09
CA LEU A 11 5.14 14.29 -5.46
C LEU A 11 5.94 15.10 -6.49
N LYS A 12 5.81 16.42 -6.47
CA LYS A 12 6.51 17.32 -7.40
C LYS A 12 8.04 17.29 -7.24
N PHE A 13 8.54 17.06 -6.04
CA PHE A 13 9.98 17.02 -5.76
C PHE A 13 10.60 15.62 -5.87
N GLY A 14 9.81 14.62 -6.27
CA GLY A 14 10.29 13.25 -6.39
C GLY A 14 10.60 12.54 -5.07
N GLN A 15 9.92 12.96 -4.00
CA GLN A 15 10.09 12.48 -2.64
C GLN A 15 8.84 11.78 -2.10
N TRP A 16 7.93 11.37 -2.99
CA TRP A 16 6.66 10.80 -2.60
C TRP A 16 6.78 9.38 -2.04
N PHE A 17 6.25 9.18 -0.84
CA PHE A 17 6.13 7.87 -0.21
C PHE A 17 4.67 7.44 -0.08
N LYS A 18 4.33 6.27 -0.64
CA LYS A 18 3.02 5.64 -0.49
C LYS A 18 3.10 4.36 0.32
N LEU A 19 2.27 4.23 1.35
CA LEU A 19 2.01 2.94 1.99
C LEU A 19 0.84 2.25 1.28
N ILE A 20 1.03 1.00 0.87
CA ILE A 20 -0.06 0.13 0.39
C ILE A 20 -0.44 -0.82 1.53
N CYS A 21 -1.62 -0.62 2.13
CA CYS A 21 -2.19 -1.58 3.09
C CYS A 21 -2.68 -2.84 2.34
N GLY A 22 -3.25 -2.66 1.15
CA GLY A 22 -3.68 -3.73 0.23
C GLY A 22 -5.12 -3.54 -0.22
N ALA A 23 -5.36 -3.64 -1.54
CA ALA A 23 -6.66 -3.42 -2.16
C ALA A 23 -7.77 -4.38 -1.67
N SER A 24 -7.39 -5.54 -1.12
CA SER A 24 -8.30 -6.54 -0.55
C SER A 24 -8.08 -6.78 0.94
N TYR A 25 -7.24 -5.98 1.61
CA TYR A 25 -6.95 -6.15 3.04
C TYR A 25 -7.94 -5.37 3.90
N GLN A 26 -8.73 -6.08 4.71
CA GLN A 26 -9.87 -5.52 5.45
C GLN A 26 -9.74 -5.71 6.98
N ASP A 27 -8.56 -6.02 7.50
CA ASP A 27 -8.29 -6.03 8.95
C ASP A 27 -8.25 -4.57 9.46
N VAL A 28 -9.40 -4.09 9.93
CA VAL A 28 -9.59 -2.69 10.36
C VAL A 28 -8.63 -2.27 11.47
N SER A 29 -8.33 -3.16 12.42
CA SER A 29 -7.43 -2.86 13.54
C SER A 29 -6.00 -2.63 13.04
N LYS A 30 -5.51 -3.51 12.17
CA LYS A 30 -4.17 -3.38 11.60
C LYS A 30 -4.09 -2.20 10.63
N VAL A 31 -5.11 -1.96 9.81
CA VAL A 31 -5.15 -0.79 8.90
C VAL A 31 -5.12 0.52 9.69
N ARG A 32 -5.90 0.65 10.76
CA ARG A 32 -5.87 1.82 11.66
C ARG A 32 -4.46 2.07 12.20
N ASN A 33 -3.84 1.05 12.80
CA ASN A 33 -2.53 1.22 13.42
C ASN A 33 -1.40 1.42 12.38
N LEU A 34 -1.47 0.79 11.21
CA LEU A 34 -0.56 1.07 10.09
C LEU A 34 -0.67 2.53 9.64
N SER A 35 -1.91 3.03 9.53
CA SER A 35 -2.18 4.39 9.10
C SER A 35 -1.64 5.41 10.12
N LEU A 36 -1.80 5.14 11.42
CA LEU A 36 -1.20 5.92 12.49
C LEU A 36 0.34 5.95 12.40
N VAL A 37 0.97 4.78 12.34
CA VAL A 37 2.44 4.65 12.33
C VAL A 37 3.06 5.34 11.12
N TYR A 38 2.54 5.09 9.93
CA TYR A 38 3.11 5.65 8.71
C TYR A 38 2.80 7.14 8.52
N SER A 39 1.69 7.66 9.07
CA SER A 39 1.45 9.11 9.16
C SER A 39 2.51 9.79 10.04
N LEU A 40 2.79 9.22 11.23
CA LEU A 40 3.86 9.69 12.12
C LEU A 40 5.26 9.52 11.53
N ALA A 41 5.46 8.54 10.64
CA ALA A 41 6.74 8.32 9.95
C ALA A 41 7.00 9.29 8.79
N GLY A 42 5.92 9.79 8.16
CA GLY A 42 5.97 10.83 7.12
C GLY A 42 5.53 10.39 5.74
N ALA A 43 4.70 9.34 5.66
CA ALA A 43 4.07 8.93 4.41
C ALA A 43 3.25 10.07 3.80
N ASP A 44 3.22 10.12 2.46
CA ASP A 44 2.47 11.11 1.69
C ASP A 44 1.10 10.58 1.26
N CYS A 45 0.96 9.26 1.17
CA CYS A 45 -0.28 8.58 0.83
C CYS A 45 -0.39 7.24 1.56
N ILE A 46 -1.61 6.91 1.99
CA ILE A 46 -1.99 5.60 2.54
C ILE A 46 -3.09 5.05 1.64
N ASP A 47 -2.86 3.88 1.06
CA ASP A 47 -3.78 3.20 0.14
C ASP A 47 -4.37 1.95 0.78
N VAL A 48 -5.70 1.88 0.78
CA VAL A 48 -6.49 0.88 1.49
C VAL A 48 -7.57 0.29 0.59
N ALA A 49 -8.17 -0.83 1.01
CA ALA A 49 -9.32 -1.41 0.33
C ALA A 49 -10.48 -0.40 0.24
N ALA A 50 -11.19 -0.41 -0.89
CA ALA A 50 -12.40 0.38 -1.12
C ALA A 50 -13.59 -0.17 -0.30
N ASP A 51 -13.50 -0.03 1.02
CA ASP A 51 -14.46 -0.50 2.01
C ASP A 51 -14.63 0.57 3.09
N LEU A 52 -15.88 0.92 3.44
CA LEU A 52 -16.14 2.03 4.35
C LEU A 52 -15.57 1.81 5.75
N ALA A 53 -15.58 0.59 6.27
CA ALA A 53 -15.04 0.30 7.60
C ALA A 53 -13.52 0.45 7.60
N VAL A 54 -12.86 -0.02 6.53
CA VAL A 54 -11.41 0.11 6.34
C VAL A 54 -11.01 1.57 6.17
N VAL A 55 -11.73 2.33 5.35
CA VAL A 55 -11.50 3.77 5.13
C VAL A 55 -11.66 4.54 6.45
N ARG A 56 -12.71 4.27 7.23
CA ARG A 56 -12.91 4.92 8.54
C ARG A 56 -11.80 4.59 9.53
N ALA A 57 -11.34 3.35 9.56
CA ALA A 57 -10.22 2.93 10.40
C ALA A 57 -8.92 3.68 10.02
N ALA A 58 -8.66 3.84 8.72
CA ALA A 58 -7.53 4.63 8.24
C ALA A 58 -7.65 6.12 8.62
N VAL A 59 -8.83 6.72 8.43
CA VAL A 59 -9.12 8.10 8.85
C VAL A 59 -8.86 8.29 10.34
N GLU A 60 -9.31 7.37 11.19
CA GLU A 60 -9.08 7.42 12.64
C GLU A 60 -7.57 7.40 12.97
N GLY A 61 -6.81 6.46 12.38
CA GLY A 61 -5.37 6.38 12.58
C GLY A 61 -4.62 7.63 12.13
N ILE A 62 -5.00 8.20 10.98
CA ILE A 62 -4.46 9.46 10.48
C ILE A 62 -4.78 10.61 11.44
N ALA A 63 -6.03 10.75 11.89
CA ALA A 63 -6.44 11.82 12.80
C ALA A 63 -5.67 11.77 14.13
N ILE A 64 -5.52 10.57 14.71
CA ILE A 64 -4.75 10.38 15.95
C ILE A 64 -3.29 10.80 15.78
N SER A 65 -2.69 10.53 14.62
CA SER A 65 -1.31 10.97 14.35
C SER A 65 -1.15 12.49 14.45
N GLN A 66 -2.17 13.25 14.02
CA GLN A 66 -2.19 14.71 14.07
C GLN A 66 -2.36 15.22 15.50
N THR A 67 -3.09 14.49 16.35
CA THR A 67 -3.24 14.80 17.77
C THR A 67 -1.95 14.52 18.55
N ILE A 68 -1.29 13.39 18.30
CA ILE A 68 -0.08 12.97 19.04
C ILE A 68 1.11 13.86 18.72
N ALA A 69 1.27 14.26 17.46
CA ALA A 69 2.39 15.07 17.02
C ALA A 69 1.91 16.28 16.22
N PRO A 70 1.34 17.31 16.89
CA PRO A 70 0.88 18.52 16.22
C PRO A 70 2.00 19.30 15.50
N ALA A 71 3.26 19.07 15.88
CA ALA A 71 4.41 19.62 15.16
C ALA A 71 4.52 19.10 13.71
N PHE A 72 3.83 18.01 13.37
CA PHE A 72 3.68 17.51 12.00
C PHE A 72 2.37 17.97 11.33
N CYS A 73 1.57 18.83 11.99
CA CYS A 73 0.35 19.39 11.42
C CYS A 73 0.64 20.07 10.07
N GLY A 74 -0.05 19.61 9.03
CA GLY A 74 0.18 20.04 7.64
C GLY A 74 0.69 18.92 6.72
N GLN A 75 1.28 17.86 7.28
CA GLN A 75 1.78 16.70 6.54
C GLN A 75 0.85 15.48 6.65
N ARG A 76 -0.48 15.72 6.59
CA ARG A 76 -1.48 14.65 6.56
C ARG A 76 -1.31 13.86 5.25
N PRO A 77 -1.09 12.53 5.28
CA PRO A 77 -1.10 11.74 4.06
C PRO A 77 -2.46 11.84 3.36
N TRP A 78 -2.45 11.71 2.04
CA TRP A 78 -3.67 11.47 1.28
C TRP A 78 -4.18 10.06 1.57
N LEU A 79 -5.49 9.90 1.66
CA LEU A 79 -6.12 8.60 1.75
C LEU A 79 -6.58 8.17 0.35
N MET A 80 -6.10 7.01 -0.09
CA MET A 80 -6.36 6.43 -1.40
C MET A 80 -7.13 5.12 -1.25
N VAL A 81 -8.02 4.85 -2.20
CA VAL A 81 -8.68 3.55 -2.34
C VAL A 81 -8.47 2.98 -3.73
N SER A 82 -8.40 1.65 -3.82
CA SER A 82 -8.09 0.93 -5.04
C SER A 82 -9.33 0.26 -5.67
N PHE A 83 -9.45 0.35 -6.99
CA PHE A 83 -10.45 -0.32 -7.84
C PHE A 83 -9.78 -1.15 -8.92
N ASN A 84 -10.50 -2.10 -9.51
CA ASN A 84 -10.04 -2.90 -10.65
C ASN A 84 -11.07 -2.91 -11.77
N ASP A 85 -10.59 -2.82 -13.01
CA ASP A 85 -11.41 -2.94 -14.22
C ASP A 85 -11.63 -4.40 -14.68
N GLY A 86 -11.14 -5.38 -13.92
CA GLY A 86 -11.30 -6.79 -14.24
C GLY A 86 -10.55 -7.71 -13.27
N ALA A 87 -10.38 -8.97 -13.65
CA ALA A 87 -9.62 -9.93 -12.84
C ALA A 87 -8.21 -9.40 -12.55
N ASP A 88 -7.86 -9.28 -11.28
CA ASP A 88 -6.58 -8.71 -10.85
C ASP A 88 -6.03 -9.46 -9.64
N PRO A 89 -4.71 -9.75 -9.59
CA PRO A 89 -4.07 -10.41 -8.46
C PRO A 89 -4.33 -9.76 -7.09
N HIS A 90 -4.48 -8.45 -7.00
CA HIS A 90 -4.71 -7.73 -5.75
C HIS A 90 -6.16 -7.86 -5.26
N PHE A 91 -7.07 -8.25 -6.15
CA PHE A 91 -8.50 -8.41 -5.90
C PHE A 91 -8.89 -9.89 -5.94
N ARG A 92 -8.14 -10.69 -5.19
CA ARG A 92 -8.46 -12.10 -4.96
C ARG A 92 -8.29 -12.46 -3.50
N LYS A 93 -8.98 -13.51 -3.06
CA LYS A 93 -8.83 -14.07 -1.72
C LYS A 93 -8.72 -15.59 -1.79
N ALA A 94 -7.97 -16.17 -0.86
CA ALA A 94 -7.94 -17.61 -0.70
C ALA A 94 -9.22 -18.09 0.00
N TRP A 95 -9.69 -19.28 -0.36
CA TRP A 95 -10.81 -19.95 0.28
C TRP A 95 -10.59 -21.47 0.28
N PHE A 96 -11.07 -22.13 1.32
CA PHE A 96 -11.29 -23.57 1.35
C PHE A 96 -12.33 -23.88 2.43
N ASP A 97 -12.96 -25.04 2.32
CA ASP A 97 -13.77 -25.60 3.40
C ASP A 97 -12.86 -26.26 4.44
N ILE A 98 -12.90 -25.77 5.68
CA ILE A 98 -12.04 -26.26 6.77
C ILE A 98 -12.34 -27.72 7.12
N GLN A 99 -13.58 -28.19 6.90
CA GLN A 99 -13.99 -29.56 7.18
C GLN A 99 -13.41 -30.55 6.15
N SER A 100 -13.08 -30.07 4.96
CA SER A 100 -12.42 -30.86 3.92
C SER A 100 -10.91 -31.01 4.17
N CYS A 101 -10.33 -30.32 5.17
CA CYS A 101 -8.91 -30.40 5.49
C CYS A 101 -8.63 -31.58 6.43
N PRO A 102 -7.81 -32.57 6.02
CA PRO A 102 -7.50 -33.73 6.84
C PRO A 102 -6.86 -33.32 8.17
N THR A 103 -7.26 -34.00 9.26
CA THR A 103 -6.77 -33.71 10.61
C THR A 103 -5.27 -34.03 10.78
N ASP A 104 -4.72 -34.89 9.92
CA ASP A 104 -3.30 -35.25 9.84
C ASP A 104 -2.48 -34.37 8.89
N CYS A 105 -3.09 -33.35 8.27
CA CYS A 105 -2.38 -32.40 7.43
C CYS A 105 -1.31 -31.65 8.23
N SER A 106 -0.11 -31.48 7.66
CA SER A 106 0.99 -30.71 8.28
C SER A 106 0.82 -29.18 8.16
N ARG A 107 -0.20 -28.76 7.41
CA ARG A 107 -0.71 -27.39 7.24
C ARG A 107 0.37 -26.32 7.01
N PRO A 108 1.24 -26.49 6.01
CA PRO A 108 2.22 -25.47 5.63
C PRO A 108 1.56 -24.13 5.22
N CYS A 109 0.30 -24.17 4.77
CA CYS A 109 -0.49 -23.00 4.39
C CYS A 109 -0.71 -22.00 5.55
N GLU A 110 -0.83 -22.47 6.80
CA GLU A 110 -0.93 -21.60 7.98
C GLU A 110 0.38 -20.83 8.19
N ARG A 111 1.49 -21.54 8.26
CA ARG A 111 2.82 -20.96 8.54
C ARG A 111 3.29 -19.97 7.49
N ILE A 112 2.94 -20.20 6.22
CA ILE A 112 3.36 -19.31 5.14
C ILE A 112 2.47 -18.07 5.00
N CYS A 113 1.28 -18.06 5.63
CA CYS A 113 0.31 -16.99 5.50
C CYS A 113 0.77 -15.75 6.29
N PRO A 114 1.19 -14.67 5.62
CA PRO A 114 1.75 -13.50 6.30
C PRO A 114 0.71 -12.65 7.05
N ALA A 115 -0.58 -12.95 6.88
CA ALA A 115 -1.69 -12.24 7.52
C ALA A 115 -2.37 -13.05 8.63
N ASP A 116 -1.88 -14.25 8.93
CA ASP A 116 -2.50 -15.19 9.87
C ASP A 116 -4.00 -15.42 9.55
N ALA A 117 -4.31 -15.49 8.25
CA ALA A 117 -5.68 -15.57 7.76
C ALA A 117 -6.21 -17.00 7.65
N ILE A 118 -5.36 -18.02 7.74
CA ILE A 118 -5.79 -19.42 7.70
C ILE A 118 -6.20 -19.83 9.13
N LEU A 119 -7.45 -20.24 9.31
CA LEU A 119 -7.97 -20.66 10.61
C LEU A 119 -7.39 -22.02 11.02
N PRO A 120 -7.06 -22.23 12.30
CA PRO A 120 -6.65 -23.55 12.77
C PRO A 120 -7.82 -24.54 12.75
N VAL A 121 -7.57 -25.78 12.33
CA VAL A 121 -8.48 -26.92 12.44
C VAL A 121 -8.45 -27.36 13.90
N SER A 122 -9.59 -27.22 14.59
CA SER A 122 -9.78 -27.82 15.90
C SER A 122 -10.49 -29.17 15.76
N PRO A 123 -10.10 -30.22 16.50
CA PRO A 123 -10.86 -31.47 16.55
C PRO A 123 -12.33 -31.26 16.94
N SER A 124 -12.65 -30.20 17.70
CA SER A 124 -14.02 -29.84 18.06
C SER A 124 -14.87 -29.25 16.93
N LEU A 125 -14.25 -28.75 15.85
CA LEU A 125 -14.95 -28.30 14.63
C LEU A 125 -15.35 -29.46 13.71
N SER A 126 -14.87 -30.68 14.01
CA SER A 126 -15.09 -31.89 13.21
C SER A 126 -16.27 -32.76 13.68
N ILE A 127 -17.06 -32.30 14.67
CA ILE A 127 -18.20 -33.06 15.19
C ILE A 127 -19.53 -32.37 14.81
N GLY A 128 -20.14 -32.87 13.73
CA GLY A 128 -21.60 -33.01 13.64
C GLY A 128 -22.39 -32.02 12.79
N LEU A 129 -22.99 -32.55 11.71
CA LEU A 129 -24.35 -32.23 11.23
C LEU A 129 -24.60 -30.87 10.53
N SER A 130 -23.63 -30.30 9.83
CA SER A 130 -23.92 -29.23 8.87
C SER A 130 -23.43 -29.61 7.48
N GLN A 131 -24.31 -29.61 6.47
CA GLN A 131 -23.94 -29.69 5.05
C GLN A 131 -23.37 -28.35 4.52
N VAL A 132 -23.21 -27.35 5.39
CA VAL A 132 -22.73 -26.02 5.02
C VAL A 132 -21.21 -25.97 5.17
N ALA A 133 -20.51 -25.71 4.06
CA ALA A 133 -19.07 -25.50 4.05
C ALA A 133 -18.67 -24.42 5.08
N VAL A 134 -17.67 -24.72 5.90
CA VAL A 134 -17.19 -23.80 6.93
C VAL A 134 -15.92 -23.12 6.40
N PRO A 135 -15.89 -21.78 6.24
CA PRO A 135 -14.73 -21.09 5.69
C PRO A 135 -13.48 -21.34 6.55
N GLY A 136 -12.42 -21.86 5.93
CA GLY A 136 -11.12 -22.04 6.57
C GLY A 136 -10.22 -20.80 6.52
N VAL A 137 -10.70 -19.71 5.93
CA VAL A 137 -9.97 -18.45 5.76
C VAL A 137 -10.77 -17.30 6.37
N LEU A 138 -10.10 -16.51 7.20
CA LEU A 138 -10.56 -15.20 7.64
C LEU A 138 -10.44 -14.21 6.46
N THR A 139 -11.55 -14.03 5.77
CA THR A 139 -11.64 -13.24 4.53
C THR A 139 -11.09 -11.83 4.71
N GLU A 140 -11.39 -11.19 5.83
CA GLU A 140 -10.96 -9.82 6.15
C GLU A 140 -9.44 -9.67 6.29
N ARG A 141 -8.76 -10.71 6.77
CA ARG A 141 -7.29 -10.74 6.88
C ARG A 141 -6.61 -11.18 5.59
N CYS A 142 -7.29 -11.97 4.77
CA CYS A 142 -6.75 -12.47 3.52
C CYS A 142 -6.71 -11.36 2.47
N TYR A 143 -5.49 -10.91 2.13
CA TYR A 143 -5.24 -9.97 1.05
C TYR A 143 -4.81 -10.64 -0.27
N GLY A 144 -5.01 -11.96 -0.40
CA GLY A 144 -4.81 -12.65 -1.68
C GLY A 144 -3.37 -12.90 -2.10
N CYS A 145 -2.41 -13.00 -1.18
CA CYS A 145 -0.99 -13.17 -1.52
C CYS A 145 -0.64 -14.45 -2.32
N GLY A 146 -1.56 -15.40 -2.45
CA GLY A 146 -1.40 -16.64 -3.22
C GLY A 146 -0.43 -17.67 -2.63
N ARG A 147 0.38 -17.33 -1.61
CA ARG A 147 1.44 -18.22 -1.09
C ARG A 147 0.94 -19.54 -0.52
N CYS A 148 -0.29 -19.56 0.00
CA CYS A 148 -0.90 -20.72 0.64
C CYS A 148 -1.38 -21.77 -0.38
N VAL A 149 -1.69 -21.37 -1.61
CA VAL A 149 -2.23 -22.23 -2.67
C VAL A 149 -1.22 -23.31 -3.11
N PRO A 150 0.01 -22.96 -3.56
CA PRO A 150 0.94 -23.97 -4.08
C PRO A 150 1.53 -24.88 -2.99
N VAL A 151 1.44 -24.50 -1.71
CA VAL A 151 2.00 -25.31 -0.62
C VAL A 151 0.99 -26.28 -0.01
N CYS A 152 -0.30 -26.20 -0.37
CA CYS A 152 -1.31 -27.10 0.16
C CYS A 152 -1.09 -28.53 -0.37
N PRO A 153 -0.77 -29.52 0.50
CA PRO A 153 -0.47 -30.88 0.03
C PRO A 153 -1.67 -31.60 -0.59
N TYR A 154 -2.90 -31.18 -0.24
CA TYR A 154 -4.15 -31.75 -0.75
C TYR A 154 -4.82 -30.87 -1.82
N GLY A 155 -4.22 -29.74 -2.22
CA GLY A 155 -4.77 -28.86 -3.25
C GLY A 155 -6.15 -28.23 -2.94
N LEU A 156 -6.50 -28.11 -1.65
CA LEU A 156 -7.82 -27.67 -1.18
C LEU A 156 -8.03 -26.15 -1.32
N LEU A 157 -6.97 -25.35 -1.19
CA LEU A 157 -7.07 -23.89 -1.28
C LEU A 157 -7.31 -23.44 -2.72
N LYS A 158 -8.34 -22.60 -2.90
CA LYS A 158 -8.71 -21.97 -4.17
C LYS A 158 -8.58 -20.44 -4.06
N GLU A 159 -8.37 -19.80 -5.19
CA GLU A 159 -8.39 -18.34 -5.30
C GLU A 159 -9.74 -17.89 -5.86
N HIS A 160 -10.37 -16.92 -5.19
CA HIS A 160 -11.60 -16.27 -5.65
C HIS A 160 -11.28 -14.82 -5.98
N ALA A 161 -11.33 -14.49 -7.26
CA ALA A 161 -11.23 -13.11 -7.71
C ALA A 161 -12.56 -12.37 -7.52
N PHE A 162 -12.49 -11.06 -7.33
CA PHE A 162 -13.66 -10.18 -7.25
C PHE A 162 -13.36 -8.84 -7.93
N THR A 163 -14.41 -8.09 -8.22
CA THR A 163 -14.34 -6.72 -8.75
C THR A 163 -15.08 -5.79 -7.79
N VAL A 164 -14.48 -4.65 -7.47
CA VAL A 164 -15.15 -3.63 -6.66
C VAL A 164 -16.17 -2.90 -7.53
N ALA A 165 -17.43 -2.85 -7.09
CA ALA A 165 -18.48 -2.07 -7.73
C ALA A 165 -18.26 -0.56 -7.48
N ALA A 166 -17.39 0.06 -8.27
CA ALA A 166 -16.94 1.43 -8.05
C ALA A 166 -18.09 2.44 -8.01
N GLY A 167 -19.05 2.33 -8.91
CA GLY A 167 -20.24 3.19 -8.95
C GLY A 167 -21.09 3.15 -7.68
N ASP A 168 -21.14 2.02 -6.97
CA ASP A 168 -21.92 1.86 -5.74
C ASP A 168 -21.14 2.31 -4.50
N VAL A 169 -19.85 2.03 -4.48
CA VAL A 169 -18.99 2.24 -3.31
C VAL A 169 -18.49 3.67 -3.22
N LEU A 170 -18.01 4.24 -4.33
CA LEU A 170 -17.35 5.54 -4.35
C LEU A 170 -18.20 6.68 -3.78
N PRO A 171 -19.51 6.82 -4.07
CA PRO A 171 -20.33 7.89 -3.49
C PRO A 171 -20.25 7.95 -1.96
N THR A 172 -20.16 6.79 -1.31
CA THR A 172 -20.10 6.67 0.16
C THR A 172 -18.69 6.99 0.70
N LEU A 173 -17.64 6.76 -0.10
CA LEU A 173 -16.25 6.97 0.31
C LEU A 173 -15.75 8.39 0.06
N MET A 174 -16.32 9.12 -0.90
CA MET A 174 -15.87 10.46 -1.32
C MET A 174 -15.60 11.46 -0.17
N PRO A 175 -16.40 11.52 0.91
CA PRO A 175 -16.12 12.45 2.02
C PRO A 175 -14.82 12.19 2.78
N TYR A 176 -14.23 11.00 2.63
CA TYR A 176 -13.11 10.53 3.45
C TYR A 176 -11.80 10.40 2.65
N ILE A 177 -11.89 10.21 1.33
CA ILE A 177 -10.75 9.91 0.47
C ILE A 177 -10.26 11.16 -0.26
N ASP A 178 -9.00 11.12 -0.67
CA ASP A 178 -8.33 12.18 -1.42
C ASP A 178 -7.98 11.74 -2.85
N ALA A 179 -7.79 10.44 -3.06
CA ALA A 179 -7.28 9.87 -4.29
C ALA A 179 -7.85 8.48 -4.55
N ILE A 180 -7.72 8.01 -5.79
CA ILE A 180 -8.04 6.62 -6.16
C ILE A 180 -6.88 5.99 -6.92
N GLU A 181 -6.82 4.67 -6.88
CA GLU A 181 -6.01 3.84 -7.77
C GLU A 181 -6.91 2.96 -8.63
N ILE A 182 -6.59 2.85 -9.91
CA ILE A 182 -7.25 1.93 -10.84
C ILE A 182 -6.23 0.90 -11.30
N HIS A 183 -6.50 -0.37 -10.98
CA HIS A 183 -5.79 -1.51 -11.50
C HIS A 183 -6.32 -1.92 -12.86
N THR A 184 -5.39 -2.08 -13.80
CA THR A 184 -5.67 -2.40 -15.19
C THR A 184 -4.59 -3.32 -15.78
N GLN A 185 -4.80 -3.84 -16.99
CA GLN A 185 -3.81 -4.63 -17.72
C GLN A 185 -3.90 -4.38 -19.22
N VAL A 186 -2.78 -4.53 -19.93
CA VAL A 186 -2.73 -4.38 -21.38
C VAL A 186 -3.81 -5.24 -22.05
N GLY A 187 -4.62 -4.62 -22.91
CA GLY A 187 -5.73 -5.26 -23.62
C GLY A 187 -7.11 -5.07 -22.98
N ARG A 188 -7.22 -4.33 -21.86
CA ARG A 188 -8.50 -4.01 -21.20
C ARG A 188 -9.00 -2.58 -21.44
N GLN A 189 -8.84 -2.06 -22.65
CA GLN A 189 -9.24 -0.68 -22.96
C GLN A 189 -10.74 -0.46 -22.70
N ASN A 190 -11.58 -1.40 -23.13
CA ASN A 190 -13.04 -1.28 -23.01
C ASN A 190 -13.50 -1.34 -21.55
N GLU A 191 -12.91 -2.25 -20.77
CA GLU A 191 -13.22 -2.37 -19.35
C GLU A 191 -12.74 -1.15 -18.55
N PHE A 192 -11.55 -0.64 -18.89
CA PHE A 192 -11.05 0.61 -18.32
C PHE A 192 -11.98 1.78 -18.64
N GLU A 193 -12.40 1.93 -19.91
CA GLU A 193 -13.32 2.98 -20.34
C GLU A 193 -14.66 2.89 -19.61
N HIS A 194 -15.21 1.68 -19.46
CA HIS A 194 -16.44 1.46 -18.70
C HIS A 194 -16.30 1.90 -17.23
N LEU A 195 -15.21 1.49 -16.57
CA LEU A 195 -14.93 1.91 -15.20
C LEU A 195 -14.71 3.43 -15.13
N TRP A 196 -13.98 4.01 -16.07
CA TRP A 196 -13.73 5.45 -16.12
C TRP A 196 -15.03 6.25 -16.22
N HIS A 197 -15.98 5.82 -17.04
CA HIS A 197 -17.30 6.45 -17.13
C HIS A 197 -18.06 6.46 -15.80
N GLN A 198 -17.96 5.39 -15.00
CA GLN A 198 -18.57 5.35 -13.66
C GLN A 198 -17.89 6.35 -12.70
N LEU A 199 -16.59 6.57 -12.88
CA LEU A 199 -15.77 7.42 -12.01
C LEU A 199 -15.75 8.89 -12.44
N ALA A 200 -16.08 9.19 -13.70
CA ALA A 200 -15.86 10.48 -14.36
C ALA A 200 -16.40 11.70 -13.56
N ALA A 201 -17.58 11.56 -12.96
CA ALA A 201 -18.19 12.62 -12.16
C ALA A 201 -17.40 12.97 -10.89
N TYR A 202 -16.58 12.04 -10.37
CA TYR A 202 -15.80 12.21 -9.15
C TYR A 202 -14.37 12.68 -9.41
N ILE A 203 -13.84 12.46 -10.61
CA ILE A 203 -12.45 12.78 -10.97
C ILE A 203 -12.06 14.24 -10.64
N PRO A 204 -12.88 15.27 -10.93
CA PRO A 204 -12.53 16.66 -10.59
C PRO A 204 -12.41 16.94 -9.09
N HIS A 205 -12.98 16.09 -8.23
CA HIS A 205 -12.95 16.22 -6.77
C HIS A 205 -11.77 15.49 -6.12
N LEU A 206 -11.06 14.66 -6.89
CA LEU A 206 -9.90 13.91 -6.41
C LEU A 206 -8.61 14.73 -6.59
N LYS A 207 -7.72 14.62 -5.61
CA LYS A 207 -6.39 15.24 -5.64
C LYS A 207 -5.42 14.48 -6.56
N LEU A 208 -5.65 13.18 -6.76
CA LEU A 208 -4.79 12.32 -7.57
C LEU A 208 -5.55 11.06 -8.04
N VAL A 209 -5.25 10.63 -9.26
CA VAL A 209 -5.64 9.33 -9.79
C VAL A 209 -4.36 8.57 -10.14
N ALA A 210 -4.22 7.36 -9.58
CA ALA A 210 -3.13 6.45 -9.92
C ALA A 210 -3.63 5.36 -10.87
N ILE A 211 -2.84 5.03 -11.88
CA ILE A 211 -3.11 3.91 -12.80
C ILE A 211 -2.02 2.87 -12.61
N SER A 212 -2.42 1.70 -12.14
CA SER A 212 -1.54 0.58 -11.83
C SER A 212 -1.67 -0.48 -12.92
N CYS A 213 -0.59 -0.69 -13.64
CA CYS A 213 -0.55 -1.64 -14.75
C CYS A 213 0.72 -2.49 -14.65
N PRO A 214 0.60 -3.83 -14.61
CA PRO A 214 1.77 -4.70 -14.57
C PRO A 214 2.44 -4.80 -15.94
N ASP A 215 3.73 -5.16 -15.95
CA ASP A 215 4.43 -5.44 -17.22
C ASP A 215 3.85 -6.72 -17.83
N SER A 216 3.36 -6.64 -19.08
CA SER A 216 2.82 -7.80 -19.80
C SER A 216 3.91 -8.59 -20.54
N ASP A 217 4.99 -7.92 -20.95
CA ASP A 217 6.16 -8.53 -21.59
C ASP A 217 7.38 -7.58 -21.52
N ILE A 218 8.52 -8.10 -21.06
CA ILE A 218 9.78 -7.38 -20.94
C ILE A 218 10.25 -6.82 -22.29
N GLN A 219 9.97 -7.49 -23.41
CA GLN A 219 10.46 -7.09 -24.74
C GLN A 219 9.51 -6.21 -25.53
N SER A 220 8.28 -6.01 -25.04
CA SER A 220 7.24 -5.27 -25.75
C SER A 220 7.10 -3.83 -25.27
N ASN A 221 6.76 -2.93 -26.21
CA ASN A 221 6.29 -1.57 -25.93
C ASN A 221 4.76 -1.48 -25.83
N ALA A 222 4.04 -2.61 -25.89
CA ALA A 222 2.57 -2.63 -25.84
C ALA A 222 1.99 -1.92 -24.60
N ILE A 223 2.70 -1.94 -23.47
CA ILE A 223 2.30 -1.19 -22.28
C ILE A 223 2.33 0.32 -22.50
N VAL A 224 3.32 0.86 -23.23
CA VAL A 224 3.40 2.29 -23.54
C VAL A 224 2.23 2.69 -24.44
N ASP A 225 1.96 1.92 -25.49
CA ASP A 225 0.83 2.16 -26.39
C ASP A 225 -0.50 2.10 -25.63
N TYR A 226 -0.62 1.13 -24.71
CA TYR A 226 -1.80 0.97 -23.87
C TYR A 226 -2.00 2.15 -22.93
N LEU A 227 -0.98 2.56 -22.16
CA LEU A 227 -1.07 3.71 -21.26
C LEU A 227 -1.32 5.02 -22.01
N THR A 228 -0.79 5.15 -23.24
CA THR A 228 -1.10 6.28 -24.13
C THR A 228 -2.58 6.32 -24.49
N GLN A 229 -3.16 5.18 -24.87
CA GLN A 229 -4.59 5.06 -25.17
C GLN A 229 -5.44 5.37 -23.93
N LEU A 230 -5.08 4.83 -22.77
CA LEU A 230 -5.78 5.13 -21.52
C LEU A 230 -5.75 6.63 -21.22
N TYR A 231 -4.57 7.26 -21.35
CA TYR A 231 -4.45 8.70 -21.16
C TYR A 231 -5.39 9.46 -22.09
N GLN A 232 -5.52 9.07 -23.36
CA GLN A 232 -6.43 9.72 -24.31
C GLN A 232 -7.91 9.54 -23.91
N LEU A 233 -8.29 8.34 -23.48
CA LEU A 233 -9.66 7.99 -23.05
C LEU A 233 -10.13 8.74 -21.80
N MET A 234 -9.22 9.08 -20.89
CA MET A 234 -9.57 9.73 -19.62
C MET A 234 -10.19 11.11 -19.83
N GLU A 235 -11.51 11.24 -19.78
CA GLU A 235 -12.22 12.52 -19.73
C GLU A 235 -13.28 12.50 -18.62
N PRO A 236 -13.29 13.47 -17.68
CA PRO A 236 -12.36 14.59 -17.53
C PRO A 236 -10.95 14.14 -17.11
N LYS A 237 -9.91 14.90 -17.47
CA LYS A 237 -8.53 14.61 -17.01
C LYS A 237 -8.40 14.77 -15.49
N PRO A 238 -7.66 13.89 -14.80
CA PRO A 238 -7.39 14.05 -13.37
C PRO A 238 -6.48 15.24 -13.08
N SER A 239 -6.65 15.86 -11.91
CA SER A 239 -5.83 17.00 -11.48
C SER A 239 -4.35 16.65 -11.36
N GLN A 240 -4.03 15.44 -10.87
CA GLN A 240 -2.70 14.83 -10.87
C GLN A 240 -2.84 13.38 -11.30
N LEU A 241 -2.02 12.95 -12.27
CA LEU A 241 -1.97 11.57 -12.77
C LEU A 241 -0.68 10.90 -12.31
N LEU A 242 -0.79 9.68 -11.77
CA LEU A 242 0.34 8.88 -11.33
C LEU A 242 0.35 7.51 -12.02
N TRP A 243 1.31 7.29 -12.90
CA TRP A 243 1.59 5.98 -13.48
C TRP A 243 2.32 5.12 -12.47
N GLN A 244 1.66 4.09 -11.97
CA GLN A 244 2.19 3.15 -11.02
C GLN A 244 2.70 1.90 -11.74
N THR A 245 4.00 1.66 -11.67
CA THR A 245 4.70 0.58 -12.39
C THR A 245 4.76 -0.69 -11.54
N ASP A 246 3.73 -1.52 -11.64
CA ASP A 246 3.56 -2.74 -10.84
C ASP A 246 4.35 -3.93 -11.41
N GLY A 247 5.68 -3.92 -11.22
CA GLY A 247 6.59 -4.80 -11.95
C GLY A 247 6.35 -6.30 -11.78
N ARG A 248 6.28 -6.81 -10.53
CA ARG A 248 5.95 -8.22 -10.25
C ARG A 248 4.87 -8.29 -9.16
N PRO A 249 3.59 -8.25 -9.53
CA PRO A 249 2.49 -8.17 -8.57
C PRO A 249 2.50 -9.36 -7.61
N MET A 250 2.21 -9.10 -6.34
CA MET A 250 1.87 -10.12 -5.33
C MET A 250 2.86 -11.30 -5.20
N SER A 251 4.12 -11.15 -5.64
CA SER A 251 5.10 -12.26 -5.66
C SER A 251 5.47 -12.80 -4.27
N GLY A 252 5.17 -12.04 -3.21
CA GLY A 252 5.55 -12.37 -1.84
C GLY A 252 7.06 -12.30 -1.57
N ASP A 253 7.88 -12.36 -2.61
CA ASP A 253 9.32 -12.24 -2.62
C ASP A 253 9.73 -10.79 -2.28
N ILE A 254 10.62 -10.66 -1.29
CA ILE A 254 11.25 -9.39 -0.89
C ILE A 254 12.64 -9.27 -1.51
N GLY A 255 13.14 -10.32 -2.17
CA GLY A 255 14.48 -10.36 -2.70
C GLY A 255 14.76 -9.26 -3.73
N LYS A 256 16.04 -8.98 -3.93
CA LYS A 256 16.53 -7.93 -4.85
C LYS A 256 16.04 -8.07 -6.29
N GLY A 257 15.59 -9.27 -6.70
CA GLY A 257 15.10 -9.55 -8.05
C GLY A 257 13.79 -8.85 -8.40
N THR A 258 12.89 -8.65 -7.43
CA THR A 258 11.58 -8.02 -7.67
C THR A 258 11.72 -6.51 -7.94
N THR A 259 12.62 -5.84 -7.22
CA THR A 259 12.99 -4.43 -7.44
C THR A 259 13.46 -4.16 -8.88
N ARG A 260 14.17 -5.11 -9.50
CA ARG A 260 14.67 -4.93 -10.88
C ARG A 260 13.54 -4.92 -11.91
N ALA A 261 12.46 -5.66 -11.67
CA ALA A 261 11.32 -5.71 -12.60
C ALA A 261 10.56 -4.38 -12.61
N THR A 262 10.24 -3.83 -11.44
CA THR A 262 9.55 -2.53 -11.34
C THR A 262 10.40 -1.38 -11.89
N ILE A 263 11.72 -1.37 -11.65
CA ILE A 263 12.62 -0.35 -12.22
C ILE A 263 12.62 -0.39 -13.76
N ARG A 264 12.73 -1.59 -14.36
CA ARG A 264 12.72 -1.70 -15.83
C ARG A 264 11.41 -1.21 -16.44
N LEU A 265 10.29 -1.56 -15.82
CA LEU A 265 8.99 -1.06 -16.27
C LEU A 265 8.92 0.47 -16.13
N ALA A 266 9.42 1.02 -15.03
CA ALA A 266 9.48 2.46 -14.82
C ALA A 266 10.34 3.18 -15.87
N GLU A 267 11.49 2.61 -16.27
CA GLU A 267 12.31 3.15 -17.36
C GLU A 267 11.54 3.18 -18.69
N LYS A 268 10.77 2.14 -19.03
CA LYS A 268 9.91 2.14 -20.23
C LYS A 268 8.89 3.28 -20.19
N VAL A 269 8.19 3.45 -19.06
CA VAL A 269 7.16 4.49 -18.90
C VAL A 269 7.77 5.89 -18.91
N LEU A 270 8.92 6.09 -18.27
CA LEU A 270 9.66 7.36 -18.28
C LEU A 270 10.10 7.75 -19.70
N ASN A 271 10.61 6.79 -20.47
CA ASN A 271 11.05 7.02 -21.84
C ASN A 271 9.89 7.38 -22.79
N ALA A 272 8.66 6.95 -22.47
CA ALA A 272 7.47 7.31 -23.22
C ALA A 272 7.04 8.77 -23.04
N ARG A 273 7.51 9.45 -21.97
CA ARG A 273 7.17 10.86 -21.67
C ARG A 273 5.66 11.14 -21.65
N LEU A 274 4.89 10.19 -21.12
CA LEU A 274 3.45 10.37 -20.91
C LEU A 274 3.20 11.48 -19.89
N PRO A 275 2.15 12.30 -20.05
CA PRO A 275 1.77 13.27 -19.03
C PRO A 275 1.48 12.58 -17.71
N GLY A 276 1.95 13.18 -16.61
CA GLY A 276 1.81 12.64 -15.25
C GLY A 276 3.13 12.21 -14.65
N TYR A 277 3.06 11.75 -13.40
CA TYR A 277 4.20 11.31 -12.62
C TYR A 277 4.40 9.80 -12.74
N VAL A 278 5.58 9.31 -12.41
CA VAL A 278 5.89 7.86 -12.39
C VAL A 278 6.29 7.43 -10.98
N GLN A 279 5.64 6.39 -10.48
CA GLN A 279 5.94 5.75 -9.20
C GLN A 279 6.24 4.26 -9.39
N LEU A 280 7.21 3.76 -8.62
CA LEU A 280 7.45 2.32 -8.49
C LEU A 280 6.43 1.69 -7.54
N ALA A 281 5.86 0.55 -7.96
CA ALA A 281 5.13 -0.36 -7.08
C ALA A 281 5.44 -1.81 -7.45
N GLY A 282 4.98 -2.77 -6.64
CA GLY A 282 5.21 -4.19 -6.94
C GLY A 282 6.68 -4.61 -6.81
N GLY A 283 7.06 -5.13 -5.63
CA GLY A 283 8.42 -5.62 -5.38
C GLY A 283 9.40 -4.58 -4.80
N THR A 284 8.88 -3.49 -4.25
CA THR A 284 9.65 -2.47 -3.54
C THR A 284 10.03 -2.92 -2.12
N ASN A 285 11.25 -2.57 -1.71
CA ASN A 285 11.92 -2.97 -0.45
C ASN A 285 13.03 -1.96 -0.08
N ASP A 286 13.75 -2.21 1.00
CA ASP A 286 14.91 -1.42 1.46
C ASP A 286 16.04 -1.23 0.43
N TYR A 287 16.14 -2.09 -0.58
CA TYR A 287 17.14 -1.96 -1.64
C TYR A 287 16.71 -0.97 -2.73
N THR A 288 15.43 -0.63 -2.81
CA THR A 288 14.84 0.11 -3.95
C THR A 288 15.46 1.49 -4.13
N VAL A 289 15.54 2.29 -3.08
CA VAL A 289 16.11 3.66 -3.17
C VAL A 289 17.59 3.63 -3.52
N ALA A 290 18.37 2.74 -2.89
CA ALA A 290 19.79 2.59 -3.19
C ALA A 290 20.02 2.22 -4.66
N LYS A 291 19.16 1.35 -5.22
CA LYS A 291 19.23 0.97 -6.62
C LYS A 291 18.85 2.11 -7.56
N LEU A 292 17.78 2.85 -7.29
CA LEU A 292 17.40 4.02 -8.09
C LEU A 292 18.52 5.08 -8.10
N ARG A 293 19.16 5.32 -6.94
CA ARG A 293 20.32 6.22 -6.84
C ARG A 293 21.51 5.73 -7.68
N SER A 294 21.77 4.43 -7.73
CA SER A 294 22.84 3.86 -8.57
C SER A 294 22.58 3.96 -10.08
N LEU A 295 21.36 4.30 -10.47
CA LEU A 295 20.92 4.44 -11.86
C LEU A 295 20.58 5.89 -12.22
N ASP A 296 20.81 6.84 -11.32
CA ASP A 296 20.44 8.25 -11.47
C ASP A 296 18.95 8.47 -11.84
N LEU A 297 18.07 7.60 -11.35
CA LEU A 297 16.62 7.64 -11.59
C LEU A 297 15.83 8.40 -10.50
N LEU A 298 16.49 8.90 -9.47
CA LEU A 298 15.85 9.77 -8.46
C LEU A 298 15.90 11.22 -8.91
N SER A 299 14.84 11.98 -8.64
CA SER A 299 14.82 13.41 -8.94
C SER A 299 15.96 14.12 -8.20
N PRO A 300 16.73 14.99 -8.89
CA PRO A 300 17.74 15.79 -8.21
C PRO A 300 17.05 16.75 -7.23
N PRO A 301 17.71 17.11 -6.11
CA PRO A 301 17.18 18.12 -5.22
C PRO A 301 16.96 19.43 -5.99
N PRO A 302 15.88 20.19 -5.73
CA PRO A 302 15.61 21.40 -6.48
C PRO A 302 16.79 22.37 -6.33
N SER A 303 17.41 22.74 -7.44
CA SER A 303 18.51 23.71 -7.49
C SER A 303 17.94 25.12 -7.31
N THR A 304 18.50 25.89 -6.38
CA THR A 304 18.11 27.29 -6.11
C THR A 304 18.48 28.27 -7.23
N SER A 305 19.27 27.84 -8.20
CA SER A 305 19.60 28.60 -9.41
C SER A 305 18.63 28.23 -10.53
N GLY A 306 17.88 29.22 -11.03
CA GLY A 306 16.92 29.09 -12.14
C GLY A 306 17.54 28.78 -13.50
N GLN A 307 18.45 27.80 -13.56
CA GLN A 307 18.84 27.17 -14.81
C GLN A 307 17.73 26.20 -15.20
N GLU A 308 17.29 26.30 -16.46
CA GLU A 308 16.38 25.36 -17.09
C GLU A 308 16.96 23.94 -16.90
N GLN A 309 16.35 23.18 -16.00
CA GLN A 309 16.67 21.77 -15.85
C GLN A 309 16.25 21.11 -17.15
N THR A 310 17.23 20.57 -17.89
CA THR A 310 16.94 19.54 -18.88
C THR A 310 16.14 18.45 -18.14
N GLU A 311 14.85 18.30 -18.45
CA GLU A 311 13.95 17.35 -17.78
C GLU A 311 14.46 15.92 -17.99
N THR A 312 15.40 15.48 -17.16
CA THR A 312 15.79 14.09 -17.08
C THR A 312 14.61 13.32 -16.48
N PRO A 313 14.01 12.36 -17.21
CA PRO A 313 12.90 11.60 -16.68
C PRO A 313 13.32 10.92 -15.37
N SER A 314 12.59 11.20 -14.29
CA SER A 314 12.92 10.67 -12.97
C SER A 314 11.69 10.10 -12.28
N ILE A 315 11.95 9.19 -11.34
CA ILE A 315 10.92 8.60 -10.49
C ILE A 315 10.47 9.64 -9.48
N HIS A 316 9.16 9.80 -9.38
CA HIS A 316 8.55 10.79 -8.50
C HIS A 316 8.21 10.23 -7.12
N GLY A 317 8.08 8.91 -7.00
CA GLY A 317 7.76 8.27 -5.74
C GLY A 317 7.91 6.75 -5.72
N ILE A 318 7.79 6.20 -4.52
CA ILE A 318 7.85 4.75 -4.30
C ILE A 318 6.70 4.34 -3.38
N ALA A 319 5.95 3.34 -3.80
CA ALA A 319 4.93 2.70 -2.98
C ALA A 319 5.44 1.41 -2.36
N TYR A 320 5.16 1.18 -1.08
CA TYR A 320 5.57 -0.01 -0.34
C TYR A 320 4.36 -0.76 0.21
N GLY A 321 4.23 -2.04 -0.17
CA GLY A 321 3.19 -2.94 0.33
C GLY A 321 3.71 -3.94 1.37
N SER A 322 3.88 -5.20 0.93
CA SER A 322 4.24 -6.32 1.81
C SER A 322 5.55 -6.14 2.59
N TYR A 323 6.49 -5.31 2.11
CA TYR A 323 7.71 -4.98 2.86
C TYR A 323 7.40 -4.06 4.04
N ALA A 324 6.77 -2.91 3.77
CA ALA A 324 6.39 -1.91 4.77
C ALA A 324 5.49 -2.50 5.87
N ARG A 325 4.52 -3.35 5.51
CA ARG A 325 3.65 -4.00 6.51
C ARG A 325 4.38 -5.00 7.42
N ARG A 326 5.42 -5.67 6.92
CA ARG A 326 6.23 -6.62 7.70
C ARG A 326 7.31 -5.94 8.53
N LEU A 327 7.72 -4.73 8.14
CA LEU A 327 8.74 -3.95 8.84
C LEU A 327 8.29 -3.54 10.25
N VAL A 328 6.98 -3.34 10.45
CA VAL A 328 6.40 -2.88 11.71
C VAL A 328 5.49 -3.93 12.33
N ASN A 329 5.48 -4.03 13.65
CA ASN A 329 4.54 -4.85 14.41
C ASN A 329 3.50 -3.96 15.11
N VAL A 330 2.35 -3.81 14.46
CA VAL A 330 1.29 -2.89 14.90
C VAL A 330 0.29 -3.51 15.89
N GLY A 331 0.18 -4.85 15.92
CA GLY A 331 -0.84 -5.57 16.71
C GLY A 331 -2.29 -5.15 16.42
N ASP A 332 -3.22 -5.69 17.22
CA ASP A 332 -4.67 -5.51 17.00
C ASP A 332 -5.31 -4.46 17.94
N SER A 333 -4.63 -4.05 19.01
CA SER A 333 -5.11 -3.05 19.96
C SER A 333 -4.61 -1.65 19.62
N PRO A 334 -5.33 -0.57 19.99
CA PRO A 334 -4.91 0.81 19.72
C PRO A 334 -3.48 1.08 20.19
N LEU A 335 -2.58 1.33 19.23
CA LEU A 335 -1.14 1.36 19.48
C LEU A 335 -0.70 2.60 20.28
N GLU A 336 -1.43 3.71 20.17
CA GLU A 336 -1.20 4.93 20.93
C GLU A 336 -1.36 4.78 22.46
N LYS A 337 -2.05 3.72 22.92
CA LYS A 337 -2.12 3.37 24.34
C LYS A 337 -0.81 2.76 24.87
N ARG A 338 0.15 2.47 24.00
CA ARG A 338 1.47 1.91 24.32
C ARG A 338 2.56 2.80 23.69
N PRO A 339 2.85 3.99 24.25
CA PRO A 339 3.69 4.99 23.60
C PRO A 339 5.09 4.49 23.23
N GLU A 340 5.73 3.70 24.09
CA GLU A 340 7.05 3.13 23.80
C GLU A 340 7.00 2.24 22.54
N GLN A 341 6.04 1.30 22.50
CA GLN A 341 5.86 0.41 21.34
C GLN A 341 5.50 1.20 20.08
N LEU A 342 4.61 2.20 20.19
CA LEU A 342 4.23 3.08 19.08
C LEU A 342 5.48 3.73 18.47
N TRP A 343 6.29 4.41 19.28
CA TRP A 343 7.41 5.17 18.77
C TRP A 343 8.55 4.27 18.27
N GLN A 344 8.70 3.04 18.79
CA GLN A 344 9.58 2.03 18.19
C GLN A 344 9.13 1.67 16.77
N GLN A 345 7.82 1.46 16.55
CA GLN A 345 7.30 1.17 15.21
C GLN A 345 7.45 2.38 14.27
N VAL A 346 7.23 3.59 14.77
CA VAL A 346 7.41 4.83 14.00
C VAL A 346 8.87 5.01 13.60
N GLN A 347 9.84 4.69 14.47
CA GLN A 347 11.27 4.75 14.13
C GLN A 347 11.62 3.81 12.97
N LEU A 348 11.12 2.57 13.00
CA LEU A 348 11.31 1.59 11.91
C LEU A 348 10.68 2.08 10.61
N ALA A 349 9.43 2.54 10.64
CA ALA A 349 8.76 3.08 9.47
C ALA A 349 9.47 4.34 8.92
N HIS A 350 9.95 5.23 9.80
CA HIS A 350 10.68 6.43 9.40
C HIS A 350 12.03 6.10 8.75
N ALA A 351 12.72 5.05 9.20
CA ALA A 351 13.96 4.59 8.54
C ALA A 351 13.73 4.18 7.09
N LEU A 352 12.53 3.67 6.74
CA LEU A 352 12.14 3.38 5.38
C LEU A 352 11.73 4.65 4.60
N VAL A 353 10.86 5.48 5.18
CA VAL A 353 10.39 6.74 4.56
C VAL A 353 11.55 7.69 4.25
N SER A 354 12.48 7.83 5.19
CA SER A 354 13.62 8.75 5.09
C SER A 354 14.62 8.40 3.99
N GLN A 355 14.56 7.20 3.41
CA GLN A 355 15.43 6.84 2.29
C GLN A 355 15.16 7.73 1.06
N ILE A 356 13.89 7.99 0.75
CA ILE A 356 13.48 8.88 -0.35
C ILE A 356 13.20 10.31 0.11
N LYS A 357 12.81 10.48 1.38
CA LYS A 357 12.43 11.76 1.97
C LYS A 357 13.16 12.04 3.30
N PRO A 358 14.47 12.35 3.27
CA PRO A 358 15.23 12.66 4.48
C PRO A 358 14.63 13.83 5.26
N ASN A 359 14.44 13.66 6.57
CA ASN A 359 13.91 14.71 7.45
C ASN A 359 14.53 14.57 8.86
N GLU A 360 15.66 15.24 9.07
CA GLU A 360 16.39 15.17 10.35
C GLU A 360 15.60 15.75 11.53
N LEU A 361 14.73 16.74 11.28
CA LEU A 361 13.85 17.28 12.33
C LEU A 361 12.87 16.22 12.83
N ARG A 362 12.21 15.51 11.91
CA ARG A 362 11.30 14.41 12.25
C ARG A 362 12.03 13.29 12.98
N LYS A 363 13.22 12.90 12.52
CA LYS A 363 14.08 11.91 13.19
C LYS A 363 14.45 12.33 14.62
N TYR A 364 14.83 13.59 14.81
CA TYR A 364 15.12 14.13 16.13
C TYR A 364 13.89 14.07 17.04
N GLN A 365 12.72 14.50 16.55
CA GLN A 365 11.47 14.46 17.32
C GLN A 365 11.05 13.03 17.71
N ILE A 366 11.11 12.07 16.78
CA ILE A 366 10.87 10.64 17.08
C ILE A 366 11.80 10.17 18.21
N SER A 367 13.08 10.55 18.16
CA SER A 367 14.06 10.18 19.19
C SER A 367 13.73 10.81 20.55
N GLN A 368 13.18 12.03 20.59
CA GLN A 368 12.72 12.66 21.83
C GLN A 368 11.50 11.94 22.42
N PHE A 369 10.53 11.58 21.59
CA PHE A 369 9.36 10.84 22.04
C PHE A 369 9.70 9.45 22.61
N LEU A 370 10.66 8.76 22.00
CA LEU A 370 11.19 7.49 22.53
C LEU A 370 11.80 7.66 23.93
N LYS A 371 12.65 8.67 24.11
CA LYS A 371 13.27 8.96 25.41
C LYS A 371 12.23 9.29 26.48
N GLN A 372 11.23 10.10 26.14
CA GLN A 372 10.14 10.45 27.06
C GLN A 372 9.31 9.23 27.45
N SER A 373 9.00 8.36 26.48
CA SER A 373 8.22 7.15 26.72
C SER A 373 8.93 6.17 27.66
N HIS A 374 10.26 6.02 27.53
CA HIS A 374 11.06 5.20 28.45
C HIS A 374 11.08 5.75 29.89
N CYS A 375 11.20 7.07 30.06
CA CYS A 375 11.19 7.69 31.39
C CYS A 375 9.85 7.50 32.12
N SER A 376 8.73 7.61 31.40
CA SER A 376 7.38 7.38 31.93
C SER A 376 7.14 5.91 32.29
N ALA A 377 7.70 4.96 31.54
CA ALA A 377 7.60 3.53 31.85
C ALA A 377 8.39 3.16 33.12
N GLN A 378 9.57 3.76 33.34
CA GLN A 378 10.37 3.51 34.53
C GLN A 378 9.74 4.05 35.81
N THR A 379 9.12 5.24 35.76
CA THR A 379 8.46 5.86 36.93
C THR A 379 7.19 5.13 37.35
N SER A 380 6.45 4.53 36.42
CA SER A 380 5.26 3.71 36.71
C SER A 380 5.59 2.32 37.27
N ALA A 381 6.74 1.73 36.91
CA ALA A 381 7.19 0.46 37.46
C ALA A 381 7.72 0.56 38.91
N THR A 382 8.19 1.75 39.33
CA THR A 382 8.65 2.02 40.71
C THR A 382 7.53 2.34 41.71
N ALA A 383 6.28 2.42 41.26
CA ALA A 383 5.13 2.79 42.07
C ALA A 383 4.27 1.57 42.49
N ILE A 384 4.92 0.43 42.82
CA ILE A 384 4.27 -0.66 43.56
C ILE A 384 4.51 -0.37 45.05
N PRO A 385 3.49 0.02 45.84
CA PRO A 385 3.66 0.17 47.27
C PRO A 385 3.82 -1.21 47.94
N PRO A 386 4.50 -1.29 49.10
CA PRO A 386 4.80 -2.55 49.80
C PRO A 386 3.56 -3.32 50.24
#